data_AF-X6JP02-F1
#
_entry.id   AF-X6JP02-F1
#
_cell.length_a   1.000
_cell.length_b   1.000
_cell.length_c   1.000
_cell.angle_alpha   90.00
_cell.angle_beta   90.00
_cell.angle_gamma   90.00
#
_symmetry.space_group_name_H-M   'P 1'
#
loop_
_entity.id
_entity.type
_entity.pdbx_description
1 polymer ?
#
loop_
_entity_poly.entity_id
_entity_poly.type
_entity_poly.pdbx_seq_one_letter_code
_entity_poly.pdbx_strand_id
1 'polypeptide(L)'
;MLYPGRFLGPSEIEMLAQVCHTVCKERALPLASQNGERIAAHILRLFMNGLIEQNELLDAERNWALRLDRSVQQTMSPTRT
;
A
#
# COMPACT_ATOMS: atom_id res chain seq x y z
N MET A 1 -9.22 -14.37 11.62
CA MET A 1 -8.41 -14.47 12.85
C MET A 1 -7.50 -13.25 12.90
N LEU A 2 -7.73 -12.33 13.84
CA LEU A 2 -6.79 -11.24 14.14
C LEU A 2 -5.71 -11.82 15.05
N TYR A 3 -4.46 -11.81 14.59
CA TYR A 3 -3.32 -12.24 15.40
C TYR A 3 -3.18 -11.27 16.59
N PRO A 4 -3.22 -11.73 17.85
CA PRO A 4 -3.15 -10.85 19.00
C PRO A 4 -1.76 -10.22 19.10
N GLY A 5 -1.69 -8.89 18.95
CA GLY A 5 -0.64 -8.07 19.55
C GLY A 5 0.78 -8.27 19.02
N ARG A 6 0.99 -8.30 17.70
CA ARG A 6 2.33 -8.00 17.17
C ARG A 6 2.60 -6.51 17.40
N PHE A 7 3.37 -6.22 18.44
CA PHE A 7 3.81 -4.86 18.75
C PHE A 7 4.82 -4.43 17.70
N LEU A 8 4.61 -3.28 17.09
CA LEU A 8 5.58 -2.72 16.14
C LEU A 8 6.76 -2.15 16.93
N GLY A 9 7.92 -2.77 16.77
CA GLY A 9 9.18 -2.23 17.26
C GLY A 9 9.58 -0.96 16.51
N PRO A 10 10.46 -0.12 17.09
CA PRO A 10 10.91 1.12 16.46
C PRO A 10 11.44 0.93 15.02
N SER A 11 12.22 -0.12 14.79
CA SER A 11 12.78 -0.45 13.47
C SER A 11 11.70 -0.84 12.45
N GLU A 12 10.63 -1.51 12.89
CA GLU A 12 9.50 -1.87 12.03
C GLU A 12 8.70 -0.61 11.66
N ILE A 13 8.50 0.30 12.61
CA ILE A 13 7.83 1.59 12.37
C ILE A 13 8.61 2.43 11.36
N GLU A 14 9.94 2.54 11.54
CA GLU A 14 10.82 3.28 10.62
C GLU A 14 10.77 2.67 9.21
N MET A 15 10.84 1.35 9.10
CA MET A 15 10.75 0.66 7.82
C MET A 15 9.39 0.92 7.13
N LEU A 16 8.27 0.77 7.85
CA LEU A 16 6.93 1.02 7.31
C LEU A 16 6.74 2.47 6.88
N ALA A 17 7.27 3.43 7.67
CA ALA A 17 7.28 4.83 7.30
C ALA A 17 8.09 5.07 6.01
N GLN A 18 9.28 4.48 5.90
CA GLN A 18 10.12 4.61 4.72
C GLN A 18 9.46 4.03 3.46
N VAL A 19 8.80 2.87 3.57
CA VAL A 19 8.02 2.28 2.47
C VAL A 19 6.89 3.23 2.06
N CYS A 20 6.11 3.73 3.02
CA CYS A 20 5.00 4.63 2.75
C CYS A 20 5.45 5.93 2.07
N HIS A 21 6.54 6.54 2.55
CA HIS A 21 7.15 7.72 1.93
C HIS A 21 7.62 7.45 0.51
N THR A 22 8.24 6.30 0.27
CA THR A 22 8.75 5.91 -1.05
C THR A 22 7.59 5.76 -2.04
N VAL A 23 6.55 5.02 -1.68
CA VAL A 23 5.37 4.81 -2.53
C VAL A 23 4.62 6.12 -2.79
N CYS A 24 4.44 6.96 -1.77
CA CYS A 24 3.79 8.26 -1.95
C CYS A 24 4.60 9.18 -2.87
N LYS A 25 5.93 9.19 -2.73
CA LYS A 25 6.84 9.95 -3.60
C LYS A 25 6.78 9.45 -5.04
N GLU A 26 6.81 8.13 -5.26
CA GLU A 26 6.70 7.52 -6.59
C GLU A 26 5.38 7.88 -7.29
N ARG A 27 4.29 8.00 -6.51
CA ARG A 27 2.96 8.35 -7.03
C ARG A 27 2.68 9.86 -7.05
N ALA A 28 3.65 10.70 -6.69
CA ALA A 28 3.48 12.16 -6.52
C ALA A 28 2.28 12.53 -5.61
N LEU A 29 2.02 11.72 -4.59
CA LEU A 29 0.91 11.92 -3.65
C LEU A 29 1.39 12.55 -2.33
N PRO A 30 0.63 13.50 -1.76
CA PRO A 30 0.88 13.95 -0.40
C PRO A 30 0.64 12.82 0.59
N LEU A 31 1.57 12.60 1.53
CA LEU A 31 1.45 11.56 2.56
C LEU A 31 0.19 11.73 3.42
N ALA A 32 -0.15 12.98 3.75
CA ALA A 32 -1.34 13.34 4.54
C ALA A 32 -2.64 13.41 3.71
N SER A 33 -2.64 12.87 2.49
CA SER A 33 -3.86 12.77 1.69
C SER A 33 -4.62 11.48 2.01
N GLN A 34 -5.92 11.45 1.69
CA GLN A 34 -6.73 10.23 1.80
C GLN A 34 -6.11 9.03 1.04
N ASN A 35 -5.42 9.29 -0.07
CA ASN A 35 -4.72 8.24 -0.80
C ASN A 35 -3.44 7.78 -0.08
N GLY A 36 -2.72 8.70 0.59
CA GLY A 36 -1.58 8.36 1.45
C GLY A 36 -2.01 7.50 2.65
N GLU A 37 -3.14 7.81 3.28
CA GLU A 37 -3.71 6.99 4.36
C GLU A 37 -4.09 5.57 3.87
N ARG A 38 -4.67 5.45 2.67
CA ARG A 38 -4.99 4.15 2.07
C ARG A 38 -3.74 3.31 1.79
N ILE A 39 -2.68 3.94 1.29
CA ILE A 39 -1.38 3.29 1.07
C ILE A 39 -0.80 2.82 2.40
N ALA A 40 -0.76 3.69 3.42
CA ALA A 40 -0.28 3.33 4.75
C ALA A 40 -1.06 2.15 5.36
N ALA A 41 -2.39 2.16 5.25
CA ALA A 41 -3.24 1.08 5.74
C ALA A 41 -3.01 -0.25 5.00
N HIS A 42 -2.78 -0.20 3.69
CA HIS A 42 -2.52 -1.39 2.89
C HIS A 42 -1.13 -1.99 3.19
N ILE A 43 -0.09 -1.14 3.29
CA ILE A 43 1.25 -1.55 3.73
C ILE A 43 1.19 -2.20 5.12
N LEU A 44 0.51 -1.57 6.08
CA LEU A 44 0.36 -2.12 7.43
C LEU A 44 -0.35 -3.48 7.40
N ARG A 45 -1.39 -3.62 6.57
CA ARG A 45 -2.10 -4.88 6.41
C ARG A 45 -1.19 -5.98 5.84
N LEU A 46 -0.37 -5.68 4.84
CA LEU A 46 0.60 -6.63 4.29
C LEU A 46 1.59 -7.09 5.36
N PHE A 47 2.10 -6.15 6.14
CA PHE A 47 3.01 -6.43 7.25
C PHE A 47 2.39 -7.32 8.32
N MET A 48 1.17 -7.01 8.74
CA MET A 48 0.43 -7.83 9.70
C MET A 48 0.10 -9.23 9.18
N ASN A 49 0.05 -9.41 7.86
CA ASN A 49 -0.14 -10.72 7.22
C ASN A 49 1.18 -11.50 7.03
N GLY A 50 2.33 -10.94 7.42
CA GLY A 50 3.62 -11.62 7.42
C GLY A 50 4.63 -11.15 6.37
N LEU A 51 4.31 -10.15 5.54
CA LEU A 51 5.33 -9.52 4.68
C LEU A 51 6.19 -8.58 5.51
N ILE A 52 7.38 -9.03 5.91
CA ILE A 52 8.28 -8.29 6.80
C ILE A 52 9.41 -7.59 6.05
N GLU A 53 9.69 -7.98 4.81
CA GLU A 53 10.80 -7.44 4.02
C GLU A 53 10.39 -6.14 3.31
N GLN A 54 11.25 -5.11 3.39
CA GLN A 54 11.01 -3.79 2.81
C GLN A 54 10.77 -3.85 1.29
N ASN A 55 11.59 -4.63 0.58
CA ASN A 55 11.49 -4.75 -0.87
C ASN A 55 10.19 -5.46 -1.29
N GLU A 56 9.80 -6.51 -0.56
CA GLU A 56 8.55 -7.23 -0.84
C GLU A 56 7.32 -6.34 -0.61
N LEU A 57 7.34 -5.50 0.43
CA LEU A 57 6.28 -4.51 0.68
C LEU A 57 6.19 -3.48 -0.45
N LEU A 58 7.32 -2.99 -0.95
CA LEU A 58 7.36 -2.07 -2.09
C LEU A 58 6.81 -2.70 -3.36
N ASP A 59 7.22 -3.93 -3.67
CA ASP A 59 6.77 -4.65 -4.86
C ASP A 59 5.28 -5.01 -4.79
N ALA A 60 4.80 -5.43 -3.62
CA ALA A 60 3.39 -5.68 -3.37
C ALA A 60 2.55 -4.41 -3.54
N GLU A 61 3.05 -3.25 -3.08
CA GLU A 61 2.37 -1.98 -3.28
C GLU A 61 2.35 -1.53 -4.74
N ARG A 62 3.47 -1.65 -5.45
CA ARG A 62 3.52 -1.32 -6.89
C ARG A 62 2.56 -2.20 -7.68
N ASN A 63 2.50 -3.49 -7.37
CA ASN A 63 1.55 -4.42 -8.00
C ASN A 63 0.09 -4.02 -7.68
N TRP A 64 -0.20 -3.64 -6.43
CA TRP A 64 -1.53 -3.17 -6.04
C TRP A 64 -1.92 -1.88 -6.78
N ALA A 65 -0.99 -0.94 -6.94
CA ALA A 65 -1.20 0.29 -7.73
C ALA A 65 -1.66 -0.02 -9.16
N LEU A 66 -0.94 -0.92 -9.83
CA LEU A 66 -1.23 -1.32 -11.21
C LEU A 66 -2.62 -1.95 -11.34
N ARG A 67 -3.10 -2.66 -10.31
CA ARG A 67 -4.44 -3.25 -10.28
C ARG A 67 -5.54 -2.21 -10.09
N LEU A 68 -5.30 -1.15 -9.32
CA LEU A 68 -6.23 -0.04 -9.17
C LEU A 68 -6.43 0.70 -10.49
N ASP A 69 -5.34 1.08 -11.16
CA ASP A 69 -5.40 1.72 -12.48
C ASP A 69 -6.10 0.84 -13.53
N ARG A 70 -5.83 -0.48 -13.50
CA ARG A 70 -6.51 -1.43 -14.40
C ARG A 70 -8.00 -1.58 -14.09
N SER A 71 -8.42 -1.53 -12.82
CA SER A 71 -9.84 -1.60 -12.44
C SER A 71 -10.63 -0.38 -12.89
N VAL A 72 -10.00 0.81 -12.88
CA VAL A 72 -10.60 2.05 -13.39
C VAL A 72 -10.80 1.97 -14.91
N GLN A 73 -9.93 1.27 -15.63
CA GLN A 73 -10.09 1.05 -17.08
C GLN A 73 -11.19 0.02 -17.42
N GLN A 74 -11.52 -0.92 -16.53
CA GLN A 74 -12.55 -1.95 -16.80
C GLN A 74 -13.99 -1.48 -16.54
N THR A 75 -14.21 -0.37 -15.84
CA THR A 75 -15.56 0.22 -15.66
C THR A 75 -15.96 1.20 -16.77
N MET A 76 -15.03 1.53 -17.68
CA MET A 76 -15.29 2.36 -18.86
C MET A 76 -15.35 1.52 -20.15
N SER A 77 -16.03 0.38 -20.13
CA SER A 77 -16.54 -0.20 -21.38
C SER A 77 -17.82 0.56 -21.76
N PRO A 78 -17.84 1.33 -22.87
CA PRO A 78 -19.06 1.96 -23.33
C PRO A 78 -20.01 0.86 -23.79
N THR A 79 -21.20 0.83 -23.22
CA THR A 79 -22.33 0.08 -23.75
C THR A 79 -22.55 0.57 -25.18
N ARG A 80 -22.05 -0.21 -26.14
CA ARG A 80 -22.18 0.03 -27.57
C ARG A 80 -23.66 -0.12 -27.92
N THR A 81 -24.20 0.92 -28.54
CA THR A 81 -25.58 1.12 -28.97
C THR A 81 -26.04 0.06 -29.97
#